data_AF-A0A5N5KAX5-F1
#
_entry.id   AF-A0A5N5KAX5-F1
#
_cell.length_a   1.000
_cell.length_b   1.000
_cell.length_c   1.000
_cell.angle_alpha   90.00
_cell.angle_beta   90.00
_cell.angle_gamma   90.00
#
_symmetry.space_group_name_H-M   'P 1'
#
loop_
_entity.id
_entity.type
_entity.pdbx_description
1 polymer ?
#
loop_
_entity_poly.entity_id
_entity_poly.type
_entity_poly.pdbx_seq_one_letter_code
_entity_poly.pdbx_strand_id
1 'polypeptide(L)'
;MANPPPSASAIAVDALATERLSRYIDDLDNIDELERRYDDFESRGPAYTLRLVLGSPAKRYGWEWYNQVSDLQNALRYAETVARVPPDSRAIGYRKIGFGQCGLVIQRPGRDFVVKIARPAFQGALWSDFMAHLHVHHGFESQRIPVDIRVPKVFTFVNDNNSDWWQYHRGLLQEHEGFPLPSAALISQRILPLPKIAREALISLYCPPALQAAAMADRSNRDCLARIYLGRRRPENARLAPNFSLRNFNLCLDQMLDLKLPVNYYASAMGEALAVIHWQANVDGYDIEFVLGTDELPADSPEQPVRTRLTSVEAEGRAPIISTTAIPLDTTVPAEIQERKLQASMWVLDFNLCNRWNEWIGWQQPDVLVEQLVLAFFENDPYYPRPLMEGELEQSIWNSFHTSYLDKAIEILHAAGKDVRLRHLPGMFADACIARERAKIEADSGHGHRDLKG
;
A
#
# COMPACT_ATOMS: atom_id res chain seq x y z
N MET A 1 49.97 42.18 -5.46
CA MET A 1 48.91 41.23 -5.85
C MET A 1 48.67 40.31 -4.67
N ALA A 2 47.60 40.54 -3.92
CA ALA A 2 47.22 39.71 -2.78
C ALA A 2 46.16 38.69 -3.26
N ASN A 3 46.36 37.42 -2.94
CA ASN A 3 45.41 36.34 -3.25
C ASN A 3 44.12 36.52 -2.42
N PRO A 4 42.93 36.22 -2.99
CA PRO A 4 41.68 36.25 -2.24
C PRO A 4 41.57 35.02 -1.32
N PRO A 5 40.78 35.09 -0.23
CA PRO A 5 40.63 34.00 0.71
C PRO A 5 39.78 32.86 0.11
N PRO A 6 39.93 31.61 0.59
CA PRO A 6 39.15 30.49 0.09
C PRO A 6 37.67 30.69 0.42
N SER A 7 36.82 30.58 -0.60
CA SER A 7 35.37 30.65 -0.47
C SER A 7 34.87 29.52 0.41
N ALA A 8 34.13 29.87 1.46
CA ALA A 8 33.22 28.96 2.14
C ALA A 8 32.10 28.57 1.15
N SER A 9 32.38 27.61 0.25
CA SER A 9 31.49 27.28 -0.87
C SER A 9 31.21 25.79 -0.95
N ALA A 10 29.95 25.48 -1.26
CA ALA A 10 29.32 24.18 -1.48
C ALA A 10 28.76 23.47 -0.24
N ILE A 11 29.57 23.03 0.72
CA ILE A 11 29.11 22.07 1.75
C ILE A 11 28.06 22.65 2.71
N ALA A 12 28.18 23.93 3.11
CA ALA A 12 27.26 24.57 4.05
C ALA A 12 25.93 25.02 3.41
N VAL A 13 25.92 25.22 2.08
CA VAL A 13 24.72 25.59 1.33
C VAL A 13 23.85 24.35 1.07
N ASP A 14 24.50 23.19 0.89
CA ASP A 14 23.87 21.90 0.64
C ASP A 14 23.07 21.42 1.87
N ALA A 15 23.68 21.45 3.06
CA ALA A 15 23.01 21.06 4.31
C ALA A 15 21.77 21.92 4.64
N LEU A 16 21.85 23.23 4.39
CA LEU A 16 20.76 24.17 4.65
C LEU A 16 19.60 24.02 3.65
N ALA A 17 19.90 23.65 2.40
CA ALA A 17 18.90 23.35 1.38
C ALA A 17 18.18 22.03 1.66
N THR A 18 18.93 20.99 2.07
CA THR A 18 18.36 19.70 2.53
C THR A 18 17.46 19.88 3.76
N GLU A 19 17.89 20.70 4.73
CA GLU A 19 17.08 20.98 5.92
C GLU A 19 15.80 21.76 5.59
N ARG A 20 15.87 22.74 4.68
CA ARG A 20 14.70 23.54 4.26
C ARG A 20 13.70 22.75 3.42
N LEU A 21 14.17 21.83 2.59
CA LEU A 21 13.31 21.01 1.75
C LEU A 21 12.77 19.79 2.49
N SER A 22 13.54 19.24 3.45
CA SER A 22 13.02 18.33 4.45
C SER A 22 11.97 19.02 5.32
N ARG A 23 12.15 20.29 5.69
CA ARG A 23 11.10 21.08 6.35
C ARG A 23 9.91 21.32 5.44
N TYR A 24 10.10 21.62 4.16
CA TYR A 24 9.00 21.79 3.20
C TYR A 24 8.22 20.48 2.94
N ILE A 25 8.88 19.33 2.98
CA ILE A 25 8.23 18.02 2.85
C ILE A 25 7.61 17.60 4.18
N ASP A 26 8.27 17.92 5.29
CA ASP A 26 7.66 17.86 6.62
C ASP A 26 6.45 18.80 6.67
N ASP A 27 6.45 19.94 5.95
CA ASP A 27 5.37 20.94 5.82
C ASP A 27 4.27 20.49 4.83
N LEU A 28 4.58 19.65 3.83
CA LEU A 28 3.58 18.94 3.02
C LEU A 28 2.97 17.73 3.76
N ASP A 29 3.72 17.13 4.70
CA ASP A 29 3.19 16.25 5.74
C ASP A 29 2.51 17.08 6.87
N ASN A 30 2.76 18.39 6.94
CA ASN A 30 2.15 19.38 7.83
C ASN A 30 1.04 20.10 7.06
N ILE A 31 0.02 19.32 6.70
CA ILE A 31 -1.28 19.82 6.24
C ILE A 31 -2.01 20.58 7.38
N ASP A 32 -1.30 21.41 8.15
CA ASP A 32 -1.82 22.25 9.23
C ASP A 32 -2.89 23.23 8.73
N GLU A 33 -2.94 23.50 7.42
CA GLU A 33 -3.92 24.41 6.81
C GLU A 33 -5.24 23.72 6.41
N LEU A 34 -5.27 22.42 6.06
CA LEU A 34 -6.54 21.66 6.00
C LEU A 34 -6.93 21.09 7.37
N GLU A 35 -5.97 20.93 8.29
CA GLU A 35 -6.17 20.47 9.66
C GLU A 35 -6.68 21.58 10.61
N ARG A 36 -6.90 22.81 10.15
CA ARG A 36 -7.54 23.88 10.96
C ARG A 36 -9.01 23.60 11.36
N ARG A 37 -9.55 22.41 11.09
CA ARG A 37 -10.82 21.89 11.64
C ARG A 37 -10.64 21.06 12.93
N TYR A 38 -9.46 21.13 13.57
CA TYR A 38 -9.02 20.37 14.76
C TYR A 38 -9.65 20.76 16.11
N ASP A 39 -10.84 21.37 16.15
CA ASP A 39 -11.57 21.48 17.42
C ASP A 39 -12.03 20.10 17.96
N ASP A 40 -11.88 19.01 17.18
CA ASP A 40 -12.37 17.67 17.54
C ASP A 40 -11.34 16.74 18.24
N PHE A 41 -10.03 16.91 18.04
CA PHE A 41 -9.02 16.02 18.68
C PHE A 41 -8.91 16.26 20.19
N GLU A 42 -8.79 17.52 20.61
CA GLU A 42 -8.73 17.87 22.03
C GLU A 42 -10.08 17.68 22.74
N SER A 43 -11.21 17.81 22.03
CA SER A 43 -12.54 17.71 22.62
C SER A 43 -13.14 16.30 22.64
N ARG A 44 -12.80 15.42 21.69
CA ARG A 44 -13.37 14.06 21.56
C ARG A 44 -12.38 12.90 21.67
N GLY A 45 -11.07 13.17 21.62
CA GLY A 45 -10.00 12.22 21.89
C GLY A 45 -9.60 11.30 20.72
N PRO A 46 -8.47 10.57 20.85
CA PRO A 46 -7.76 9.91 19.74
C PRO A 46 -8.54 8.77 19.05
N ALA A 47 -9.35 8.02 19.80
CA ALA A 47 -10.15 6.91 19.24
C ALA A 47 -11.22 7.41 18.26
N TYR A 48 -11.84 8.56 18.56
CA TYR A 48 -12.84 9.16 17.69
C TYR A 48 -12.20 9.68 16.39
N THR A 49 -11.01 10.29 16.48
CA THR A 49 -10.27 10.78 15.30
C THR A 49 -9.86 9.66 14.36
N LEU A 50 -9.35 8.54 14.88
CA LEU A 50 -9.04 7.36 14.07
C LEU A 50 -10.27 6.80 13.36
N ARG A 51 -11.43 6.76 14.03
CA ARG A 51 -12.68 6.33 13.42
C ARG A 51 -13.02 7.16 12.17
N LEU A 52 -12.88 8.49 12.24
CA LEU A 52 -13.19 9.36 11.12
C LEU A 52 -12.23 9.16 9.95
N VAL A 53 -10.92 9.10 10.25
CA VAL A 53 -9.86 9.02 9.23
C VAL A 53 -9.86 7.66 8.55
N LEU A 54 -9.96 6.57 9.31
CA LEU A 54 -9.86 5.22 8.79
C LEU A 54 -11.22 4.63 8.38
N GLY A 55 -12.32 5.10 8.99
CA GLY A 55 -13.62 4.43 8.91
C GLY A 55 -14.59 4.95 7.85
N SER A 56 -14.22 5.95 7.03
CA SER A 56 -15.10 6.52 6.01
C SER A 56 -14.99 5.72 4.69
N PRO A 57 -16.06 5.03 4.23
CA PRO A 57 -16.06 4.37 2.92
C PRO A 57 -16.09 5.44 1.83
N ALA A 58 -15.15 5.38 0.88
CA ALA A 58 -14.96 6.44 -0.12
C ALA A 58 -16.15 6.67 -1.07
N LYS A 59 -17.19 5.82 -1.11
CA LYS A 59 -18.12 5.84 -2.26
C LYS A 59 -19.61 5.54 -2.10
N ARG A 60 -20.19 5.30 -0.91
CA ARG A 60 -21.60 4.79 -0.87
C ARG A 60 -22.70 5.66 -0.26
N TYR A 61 -22.39 6.85 0.23
CA TYR A 61 -23.43 7.80 0.64
C TYR A 61 -23.13 9.16 0.03
N GLY A 62 -24.05 9.70 -0.76
CA GLY A 62 -23.90 11.03 -1.35
C GLY A 62 -23.65 12.09 -0.27
N TRP A 63 -22.60 12.88 -0.43
CA TRP A 63 -22.20 13.88 0.55
C TRP A 63 -22.50 15.29 0.03
N GLU A 64 -23.65 15.84 0.42
CA GLU A 64 -24.02 17.27 0.26
C GLU A 64 -23.43 18.19 1.36
N TRP A 65 -22.48 17.72 2.16
CA TRP A 65 -21.95 18.51 3.30
C TRP A 65 -20.57 19.18 3.08
N TYR A 66 -20.11 19.30 1.83
CA TYR A 66 -18.75 19.77 1.52
C TYR A 66 -18.68 21.03 0.64
N ASN A 67 -19.70 21.89 0.69
CA ASN A 67 -19.66 23.21 0.06
C ASN A 67 -19.73 24.31 1.12
N GLN A 68 -18.60 24.62 1.76
CA GLN A 68 -18.32 25.92 2.37
C GLN A 68 -16.89 25.89 2.92
N VAL A 69 -15.94 26.45 2.16
CA VAL A 69 -15.06 27.57 2.52
C VAL A 69 -14.04 27.68 1.37
N SER A 70 -14.30 28.55 0.42
CA SER A 70 -13.36 28.96 -0.62
C SER A 70 -12.80 30.32 -0.24
N ASP A 71 -11.56 30.37 0.27
CA ASP A 71 -10.81 31.61 0.39
C ASP A 71 -9.60 31.58 -0.56
N LEU A 72 -9.90 31.90 -1.82
CA LEU A 72 -8.99 31.93 -2.96
C LEU A 72 -7.75 32.82 -2.73
N GLN A 73 -7.83 33.78 -1.80
CA GLN A 73 -6.76 34.76 -1.57
C GLN A 73 -5.58 34.21 -0.76
N ASN A 74 -5.80 33.24 0.13
CA ASN A 74 -4.73 32.60 0.90
C ASN A 74 -3.94 31.59 0.05
N ALA A 75 -4.63 30.85 -0.82
CA ALA A 75 -4.00 29.92 -1.77
C ALA A 75 -3.05 30.62 -2.75
N LEU A 76 -3.42 31.83 -3.23
CA LEU A 76 -2.57 32.62 -4.12
C LEU A 76 -1.30 33.15 -3.43
N ARG A 77 -1.38 33.58 -2.15
CA ARG A 77 -0.19 33.97 -1.37
C ARG A 77 0.74 32.80 -1.09
N TYR A 78 0.19 31.62 -0.85
CA TYR A 78 0.98 30.41 -0.66
C TYR A 78 1.70 30.01 -1.96
N ALA A 79 0.99 30.04 -3.10
CA ALA A 79 1.55 29.77 -4.42
C ALA A 79 2.68 30.76 -4.81
N GLU A 80 2.53 32.05 -4.50
CA GLU A 80 3.58 33.07 -4.73
C GLU A 80 4.82 32.86 -3.85
N THR A 81 4.65 32.25 -2.67
CA THR A 81 5.74 31.93 -1.74
C THR A 81 6.46 30.63 -2.14
N VAL A 82 5.72 29.65 -2.66
CA VAL A 82 6.23 28.37 -3.20
C VAL A 82 6.89 28.54 -4.57
N ALA A 83 6.54 29.56 -5.35
CA ALA A 83 7.24 29.92 -6.59
C ALA A 83 8.73 30.33 -6.40
N ARG A 84 9.23 30.34 -5.16
CA ARG A 84 10.65 30.56 -4.80
C ARG A 84 11.41 29.28 -4.45
N VAL A 85 10.99 28.11 -4.94
CA VAL A 85 11.79 26.87 -4.87
C VAL A 85 13.12 27.09 -5.62
N PRO A 86 14.29 26.90 -4.99
CA PRO A 86 15.58 27.07 -5.65
C PRO A 86 15.72 26.07 -6.82
N PRO A 87 16.43 26.46 -7.89
CA PRO A 87 16.64 25.62 -9.06
C PRO A 87 17.70 24.55 -8.77
N ASP A 88 17.36 23.52 -7.99
CA ASP A 88 17.95 22.18 -8.14
C ASP A 88 17.18 21.13 -7.29
N SER A 89 16.06 20.64 -7.82
CA SER A 89 15.38 19.44 -7.28
C SER A 89 16.26 18.18 -7.36
N ARG A 90 17.40 18.25 -8.07
CA ARG A 90 18.41 17.18 -8.19
C ARG A 90 19.23 16.92 -6.93
N ALA A 91 19.16 17.80 -5.92
CA ALA A 91 19.97 17.65 -4.69
C ALA A 91 19.36 16.69 -3.64
N ILE A 92 18.06 16.37 -3.70
CA ILE A 92 17.46 15.43 -2.73
C ILE A 92 17.68 13.98 -3.16
N GLY A 93 18.50 13.26 -2.40
CA GLY A 93 18.71 11.84 -2.53
C GLY A 93 17.50 10.99 -2.11
N TYR A 94 17.64 9.68 -2.31
CA TYR A 94 16.65 8.70 -1.90
C TYR A 94 16.71 8.44 -0.39
N ARG A 95 15.53 8.33 0.25
CA ARG A 95 15.39 7.90 1.64
C ARG A 95 14.88 6.47 1.72
N LYS A 96 15.47 5.68 2.61
CA LYS A 96 15.00 4.32 2.95
C LYS A 96 13.67 4.36 3.70
N ILE A 97 12.68 3.60 3.20
CA ILE A 97 11.35 3.46 3.80
C ILE A 97 10.92 2.00 3.98
N GLY A 98 11.59 1.04 3.34
CA GLY A 98 11.38 -0.41 3.52
C GLY A 98 12.71 -1.14 3.50
N PHE A 99 12.81 -2.25 4.23
CA PHE A 99 13.97 -3.14 4.17
C PHE A 99 13.60 -4.50 4.73
N GLY A 100 13.96 -5.56 4.03
CA GLY A 100 13.65 -6.91 4.45
C GLY A 100 14.55 -7.94 3.79
N GLN A 101 14.04 -9.16 3.74
CA GLN A 101 14.74 -10.31 3.17
C GLN A 101 14.92 -10.16 1.65
N CYS A 102 13.95 -9.59 0.95
CA CYS A 102 14.01 -9.50 -0.52
C CYS A 102 14.74 -8.27 -1.05
N GLY A 103 14.85 -7.19 -0.26
CA GLY A 103 15.35 -5.93 -0.80
C GLY A 103 15.31 -4.73 0.13
N LEU A 104 15.67 -3.60 -0.49
CA LEU A 104 15.59 -2.25 0.05
C LEU A 104 14.46 -1.51 -0.69
N VAL A 105 13.58 -0.82 0.03
CA VAL A 105 12.60 0.09 -0.57
C VAL A 105 13.01 1.51 -0.22
N ILE A 106 13.18 2.33 -1.25
CA ILE A 106 13.52 3.73 -1.13
C ILE A 106 12.45 4.59 -1.80
N GLN A 107 12.26 5.79 -1.28
CA GLN A 107 11.43 6.82 -1.88
C GLN A 107 12.27 8.06 -2.11
N ARG A 108 11.87 8.86 -3.10
CA ARG A 108 12.44 10.19 -3.29
C ARG A 108 11.44 11.22 -2.77
N PRO A 109 11.81 12.03 -1.76
CA PRO A 109 10.91 13.01 -1.18
C PRO A 109 10.28 13.93 -2.25
N GLY A 110 8.99 14.18 -2.15
CA GLY A 110 8.22 14.98 -3.13
C GLY A 110 7.84 14.24 -4.42
N ARG A 111 8.09 12.93 -4.49
CA ARG A 111 7.68 12.08 -5.61
C ARG A 111 6.65 11.04 -5.17
N ASP A 112 5.81 10.63 -6.11
CA ASP A 112 4.69 9.69 -5.94
C ASP A 112 5.08 8.24 -6.26
N PHE A 113 6.38 7.94 -6.33
CA PHE A 113 6.90 6.60 -6.62
C PHE A 113 7.85 6.09 -5.54
N VAL A 114 7.98 4.76 -5.50
CA VAL A 114 8.99 4.03 -4.72
C VAL A 114 9.85 3.19 -5.65
N VAL A 115 11.07 2.90 -5.20
CA VAL A 115 11.98 1.97 -5.87
C VAL A 115 12.29 0.82 -4.90
N LYS A 116 11.93 -0.40 -5.27
CA LYS A 116 12.28 -1.63 -4.55
C LYS A 116 13.49 -2.25 -5.25
N ILE A 117 14.64 -2.26 -4.58
CA ILE A 117 15.91 -2.77 -5.09
C ILE A 117 16.17 -4.15 -4.48
N ALA A 118 16.42 -5.15 -5.33
CA ALA A 118 16.65 -6.52 -4.92
C ALA A 118 18.00 -6.66 -4.18
N ARG A 119 18.01 -7.52 -3.16
CA ARG A 119 19.28 -8.07 -2.64
C ARG A 119 19.91 -9.05 -3.65
N PRO A 120 21.21 -9.34 -3.52
CA PRO A 120 21.84 -10.41 -4.29
C PRO A 120 21.09 -11.73 -4.09
N ALA A 121 20.89 -12.47 -5.16
CA ALA A 121 20.08 -13.69 -5.25
C ALA A 121 18.55 -13.51 -5.17
N PHE A 122 18.04 -12.29 -5.00
CA PHE A 122 16.60 -12.00 -4.97
C PHE A 122 16.09 -11.28 -6.23
N GLN A 123 16.93 -11.08 -7.26
CA GLN A 123 16.53 -10.44 -8.51
C GLN A 123 15.39 -11.19 -9.21
N GLY A 124 15.42 -12.53 -9.20
CA GLY A 124 14.35 -13.37 -9.74
C GLY A 124 13.04 -13.21 -8.97
N ALA A 125 13.09 -13.14 -7.63
CA ALA A 125 11.91 -12.90 -6.81
C ALA A 125 11.31 -11.50 -7.06
N LEU A 126 12.16 -10.48 -7.27
CA LEU A 126 11.70 -9.13 -7.63
C LEU A 126 11.08 -9.08 -9.04
N TRP A 127 11.56 -9.90 -9.97
CA TRP A 127 10.93 -10.05 -11.28
C TRP A 127 9.57 -10.74 -11.17
N SER A 128 9.44 -11.78 -10.34
CA SER A 128 8.15 -12.41 -10.02
C SER A 128 7.17 -11.41 -9.41
N ASP A 129 7.65 -10.56 -8.48
CA ASP A 129 6.88 -9.45 -7.91
C ASP A 129 6.34 -8.52 -8.99
N PHE A 130 7.22 -8.02 -9.88
CA PHE A 130 6.82 -7.17 -11.00
C PHE A 130 5.74 -7.81 -11.88
N MET A 131 5.92 -9.08 -12.24
CA MET A 131 4.98 -9.78 -13.13
C MET A 131 3.62 -10.02 -12.47
N ALA A 132 3.61 -10.48 -11.22
CA ALA A 132 2.37 -10.67 -10.46
C ALA A 132 1.67 -9.32 -10.21
N HIS A 133 2.42 -8.28 -9.81
CA HIS A 133 1.91 -6.92 -9.63
C HIS A 133 1.29 -6.37 -10.91
N LEU A 134 1.92 -6.56 -12.07
CA LEU A 134 1.38 -6.14 -13.37
C LEU A 134 0.06 -6.84 -13.70
N HIS A 135 -0.02 -8.16 -13.48
CA HIS A 135 -1.25 -8.92 -13.70
C HIS A 135 -2.37 -8.46 -12.76
N VAL A 136 -2.08 -8.30 -11.48
CA VAL A 136 -3.05 -7.83 -10.48
C VAL A 136 -3.52 -6.42 -10.81
N HIS A 137 -2.61 -5.48 -11.09
CA HIS A 137 -2.96 -4.12 -11.47
C HIS A 137 -3.88 -4.09 -12.70
N HIS A 138 -3.54 -4.83 -13.77
CA HIS A 138 -4.42 -4.93 -14.93
C HIS A 138 -5.76 -5.58 -14.62
N GLY A 139 -5.77 -6.61 -13.77
CA GLY A 139 -7.00 -7.25 -13.35
C GLY A 139 -7.95 -6.29 -12.62
N PHE A 140 -7.42 -5.39 -11.79
CA PHE A 140 -8.21 -4.36 -11.12
C PHE A 140 -8.70 -3.29 -12.10
N GLU A 141 -7.84 -2.80 -12.99
CA GLU A 141 -8.19 -1.78 -13.99
C GLU A 141 -9.20 -2.28 -15.03
N SER A 142 -9.26 -3.59 -15.28
CA SER A 142 -10.22 -4.17 -16.22
C SER A 142 -11.63 -4.36 -15.63
N GLN A 143 -11.83 -4.11 -14.34
CA GLN A 143 -13.13 -4.33 -13.70
C GLN A 143 -14.15 -3.29 -14.17
N ARG A 144 -15.33 -3.76 -14.58
CA ARG A 144 -16.45 -2.88 -14.98
C ARG A 144 -16.97 -2.07 -13.80
N ILE A 145 -17.08 -2.72 -12.65
CA ILE A 145 -17.38 -2.10 -11.36
C ILE A 145 -16.05 -2.05 -10.59
N PRO A 146 -15.49 -0.86 -10.33
CA PRO A 146 -14.26 -0.73 -9.58
C PRO A 146 -14.38 -1.39 -8.20
N VAL A 147 -13.34 -2.12 -7.81
CA VAL A 147 -13.19 -2.64 -6.46
C VAL A 147 -12.71 -1.51 -5.54
N ASP A 148 -13.12 -1.56 -4.28
CA ASP A 148 -12.81 -0.52 -3.30
C ASP A 148 -11.35 -0.57 -2.80
N ILE A 149 -10.67 -1.71 -2.89
CA ILE A 149 -9.24 -1.85 -2.59
C ILE A 149 -8.40 -1.38 -3.77
N ARG A 150 -7.35 -0.61 -3.48
CA ARG A 150 -6.39 -0.10 -4.45
C ARG A 150 -5.21 -1.05 -4.66
N VAL A 151 -4.67 -1.03 -5.87
CA VAL A 151 -3.37 -1.63 -6.20
C VAL A 151 -2.45 -0.49 -6.63
N PRO A 152 -1.22 -0.36 -6.10
CA PRO A 152 -0.29 0.66 -6.57
C PRO A 152 -0.06 0.54 -8.08
N LYS A 153 0.03 1.67 -8.80
CA LYS A 153 0.44 1.62 -10.21
C LYS A 153 1.82 0.98 -10.33
N VAL A 154 1.99 0.09 -11.30
CA VAL A 154 3.30 -0.45 -11.66
C VAL A 154 3.86 0.37 -12.83
N PHE A 155 5.09 0.87 -12.69
CA PHE A 155 5.69 1.73 -13.70
C PHE A 155 6.69 0.98 -14.57
N THR A 156 7.73 0.41 -13.97
CA THR A 156 8.79 -0.27 -14.74
C THR A 156 9.67 -1.19 -13.88
N PHE A 157 10.45 -2.03 -14.54
CA PHE A 157 11.50 -2.86 -13.97
C PHE A 157 12.83 -2.53 -14.63
N VAL A 158 13.85 -2.30 -13.81
CA VAL A 158 15.22 -1.94 -14.22
C VAL A 158 16.14 -3.11 -13.89
N ASN A 159 16.84 -3.62 -14.90
CA ASN A 159 17.85 -4.66 -14.69
C ASN A 159 19.15 -4.07 -14.11
N ASP A 160 19.97 -4.93 -13.50
CA ASP A 160 21.29 -4.59 -12.97
C ASP A 160 22.28 -4.10 -14.04
N ASN A 161 22.11 -4.53 -15.29
CA ASN A 161 22.93 -4.13 -16.43
C ASN A 161 22.53 -2.77 -17.07
N ASN A 162 21.52 -2.07 -16.56
CA ASN A 162 21.12 -0.76 -17.06
C ASN A 162 22.08 0.34 -16.56
N SER A 163 23.24 0.45 -17.20
CA SER A 163 24.31 1.38 -16.81
C SER A 163 23.85 2.83 -16.75
N ASP A 164 23.00 3.25 -17.68
CA ASP A 164 22.56 4.64 -17.81
C ASP A 164 21.68 5.05 -16.62
N TRP A 165 20.72 4.20 -16.24
CA TRP A 165 19.87 4.43 -15.08
C TRP A 165 20.72 4.47 -13.80
N TRP A 166 21.62 3.49 -13.60
CA TRP A 166 22.45 3.44 -12.39
C TRP A 166 23.46 4.58 -12.31
N GLN A 167 24.04 5.01 -13.42
CA GLN A 167 24.95 6.16 -13.45
C GLN A 167 24.22 7.45 -13.12
N TYR A 168 23.02 7.65 -13.68
CA TYR A 168 22.20 8.83 -13.38
C TYR A 168 21.79 8.88 -11.89
N HIS A 169 21.40 7.76 -11.29
CA HIS A 169 20.91 7.72 -9.91
C HIS A 169 22.02 7.55 -8.86
N ARG A 170 23.27 7.28 -9.24
CA ARG A 170 24.39 7.04 -8.28
C ARG A 170 24.54 8.17 -7.26
N GLY A 171 24.49 9.42 -7.71
CA GLY A 171 24.60 10.58 -6.82
C GLY A 171 23.44 10.71 -5.82
N LEU A 172 22.28 10.13 -6.13
CA LEU A 172 21.08 10.17 -5.29
C LEU A 172 21.03 9.02 -4.27
N LEU A 173 21.91 8.01 -4.42
CA LEU A 173 21.92 6.78 -3.62
C LEU A 173 23.06 6.74 -2.59
N GLN A 174 23.73 7.87 -2.32
CA GLN A 174 24.90 7.94 -1.44
C GLN A 174 24.64 7.37 -0.02
N GLU A 175 23.45 7.61 0.55
CA GLU A 175 23.06 7.05 1.85
C GLU A 175 22.93 5.51 1.86
N HIS A 176 22.95 4.88 0.67
CA HIS A 176 22.76 3.45 0.47
C HIS A 176 23.98 2.77 -0.14
N GLU A 177 25.17 3.40 -0.11
CA GLU A 177 26.42 2.82 -0.64
C GLU A 177 26.80 1.47 0.01
N GLY A 178 26.34 1.21 1.24
CA GLY A 178 26.50 -0.08 1.90
C GLY A 178 25.61 -1.20 1.35
N PHE A 179 24.69 -0.90 0.43
CA PHE A 179 23.86 -1.88 -0.26
C PHE A 179 24.55 -2.32 -1.57
N PRO A 180 24.53 -3.62 -1.92
CA PRO A 180 25.17 -4.11 -3.13
C PRO A 180 24.42 -3.59 -4.38
N LEU A 181 24.99 -2.55 -5.00
CA LEU A 181 24.50 -1.90 -6.22
C LEU A 181 25.56 -2.00 -7.33
N PRO A 182 25.18 -2.03 -8.63
CA PRO A 182 23.81 -2.04 -9.15
C PRO A 182 23.09 -3.37 -8.89
N SER A 183 21.75 -3.36 -8.96
CA SER A 183 20.92 -4.56 -8.80
C SER A 183 19.65 -4.43 -9.66
N ALA A 184 18.73 -5.39 -9.57
CA ALA A 184 17.41 -5.23 -10.16
C ALA A 184 16.56 -4.24 -9.32
N ALA A 185 15.75 -3.41 -9.97
CA ALA A 185 14.88 -2.43 -9.34
C ALA A 185 13.46 -2.46 -9.91
N LEU A 186 12.45 -2.52 -9.04
CA LEU A 186 11.04 -2.38 -9.37
C LEU A 186 10.59 -0.97 -9.00
N ILE A 187 9.97 -0.25 -9.92
CA ILE A 187 9.45 1.10 -9.71
C ILE A 187 7.92 1.06 -9.79
N SER A 188 7.27 1.51 -8.72
CA SER A 188 5.82 1.53 -8.59
C SER A 188 5.34 2.78 -7.83
N GLN A 189 4.04 3.02 -7.84
CA GLN A 189 3.42 4.10 -7.08
C GLN A 189 3.70 3.92 -5.59
N ARG A 190 4.02 5.04 -4.93
CA ARG A 190 4.11 5.13 -3.49
C ARG A 190 2.72 5.15 -2.89
N ILE A 191 2.43 4.18 -2.03
CA ILE A 191 1.32 4.32 -1.08
C ILE A 191 1.75 5.34 -0.04
N LEU A 192 1.00 6.42 0.11
CA LEU A 192 1.28 7.43 1.11
C LEU A 192 1.01 6.86 2.51
N PRO A 193 1.83 7.20 3.51
CA PRO A 193 1.60 6.75 4.88
C PRO A 193 0.28 7.32 5.41
N LEU A 194 -0.24 6.72 6.49
CA LEU A 194 -1.40 7.26 7.19
C LEU A 194 -1.16 8.71 7.63
N PRO A 195 -2.22 9.55 7.67
CA PRO A 195 -2.09 10.95 8.07
C PRO A 195 -1.47 11.08 9.46
N LYS A 196 -0.74 12.18 9.71
CA LYS A 196 -0.05 12.45 10.97
C LYS A 196 -0.95 12.21 12.18
N ILE A 197 -2.19 12.71 12.14
CA ILE A 197 -3.16 12.53 13.21
C ILE A 197 -3.51 11.08 13.52
N ALA A 198 -3.61 10.23 12.49
CA ALA A 198 -3.86 8.81 12.67
C ALA A 198 -2.63 8.14 13.31
N ARG A 199 -1.42 8.51 12.87
CA ARG A 199 -0.16 8.01 13.45
C ARG A 199 -0.04 8.39 14.93
N GLU A 200 -0.31 9.64 15.26
CA GLU A 200 -0.28 10.15 16.64
C GLU A 200 -1.32 9.46 17.52
N ALA A 201 -2.54 9.28 17.02
CA ALA A 201 -3.59 8.56 17.73
C ALA A 201 -3.25 7.06 17.94
N LEU A 202 -2.66 6.40 16.94
CA LEU A 202 -2.18 5.01 17.09
C LEU A 202 -1.08 4.90 18.16
N ILE A 203 -0.14 5.85 18.21
CA ILE A 203 0.87 5.91 19.27
C ILE A 203 0.20 6.14 20.63
N SER A 204 -0.71 7.12 20.71
CA SER A 204 -1.39 7.44 21.98
C SER A 204 -2.17 6.26 22.57
N LEU A 205 -2.80 5.44 21.73
CA LEU A 205 -3.65 4.33 22.17
C LEU A 205 -2.89 3.02 22.38
N TYR A 206 -1.88 2.76 21.56
CA TYR A 206 -1.27 1.42 21.47
C TYR A 206 0.23 1.38 21.77
N CYS A 207 0.89 2.53 21.98
CA CYS A 207 2.28 2.58 22.44
C CYS A 207 2.33 2.68 23.98
N PRO A 208 3.19 1.92 24.68
CA PRO A 208 3.39 2.07 26.12
C PRO A 208 3.67 3.54 26.48
N PRO A 209 3.05 4.12 27.54
CA PRO A 209 3.20 5.53 27.87
C PRO A 209 4.65 6.03 27.95
N ALA A 210 5.55 5.20 28.50
CA ALA A 210 6.98 5.51 28.61
C ALA A 210 7.71 5.63 27.26
N LEU A 211 7.16 5.05 26.18
CA LEU A 211 7.75 5.02 24.85
C LEU A 211 7.09 6.01 23.88
N GLN A 212 5.96 6.63 24.23
CA GLN A 212 5.20 7.48 23.31
C GLN A 212 6.03 8.65 22.77
N ALA A 213 6.74 9.37 23.64
CA ALA A 213 7.60 10.49 23.21
C ALA A 213 8.69 10.03 22.24
N ALA A 214 9.31 8.88 22.50
CA ALA A 214 10.32 8.31 21.60
C ALA A 214 9.71 7.85 20.26
N ALA A 215 8.53 7.22 20.29
CA ALA A 215 7.82 6.77 19.11
C ALA A 215 7.37 7.95 18.21
N MET A 216 6.94 9.07 18.82
CA MET A 216 6.61 10.31 18.09
C MET A 216 7.83 10.94 17.41
N ALA A 217 8.99 10.88 18.07
CA ALA A 217 10.24 11.44 17.55
C ALA A 217 10.92 10.56 16.49
N ASP A 218 10.63 9.25 16.47
CA ASP A 218 11.20 8.33 15.49
C ASP A 218 10.67 8.60 14.08
N ARG A 219 11.57 9.06 13.19
CA ARG A 219 11.27 9.33 11.78
C ARG A 219 10.77 8.11 11.02
N SER A 220 11.13 6.89 11.42
CA SER A 220 10.67 5.67 10.76
C SER A 220 9.17 5.44 10.92
N ASN A 221 8.58 5.95 12.02
CA ASN A 221 7.15 5.90 12.26
C ASN A 221 6.35 6.85 11.35
N ARG A 222 7.02 7.67 10.53
CA ARG A 222 6.38 8.47 9.47
C ARG A 222 5.99 7.64 8.26
N ASP A 223 6.56 6.45 8.07
CA ASP A 223 6.26 5.54 6.96
C ASP A 223 5.13 4.54 7.29
N CYS A 224 4.17 4.94 8.12
CA CYS A 224 3.15 4.04 8.65
C CYS A 224 2.15 3.61 7.57
N LEU A 225 2.15 2.32 7.26
CA LEU A 225 1.05 1.60 6.64
C LEU A 225 0.54 0.58 7.67
N ALA A 226 -0.76 0.59 7.97
CA ALA A 226 -1.33 -0.29 8.98
C ALA A 226 -1.89 -1.56 8.34
N ARG A 227 -1.37 -2.74 8.70
CA ARG A 227 -1.81 -4.05 8.19
C ARG A 227 -3.13 -4.45 8.81
N ILE A 228 -4.12 -4.75 7.98
CA ILE A 228 -5.50 -5.00 8.41
C ILE A 228 -5.67 -6.50 8.70
N TYR A 229 -5.72 -6.91 9.97
CA TYR A 229 -5.89 -8.32 10.33
C TYR A 229 -7.31 -8.62 10.81
N LEU A 230 -8.18 -9.07 9.91
CA LEU A 230 -9.54 -9.51 10.28
C LEU A 230 -9.57 -10.92 10.86
N GLY A 231 -8.57 -11.74 10.59
CA GLY A 231 -8.45 -13.11 11.10
C GLY A 231 -7.73 -13.23 12.45
N ARG A 232 -7.41 -12.11 13.12
CA ARG A 232 -6.68 -12.11 14.39
C ARG A 232 -7.22 -11.08 15.38
N ARG A 233 -7.46 -11.55 16.61
CA ARG A 233 -7.58 -10.71 17.80
C ARG A 233 -6.30 -10.82 18.63
N ARG A 234 -5.97 -9.77 19.36
CA ARG A 234 -4.99 -9.84 20.45
C ARG A 234 -5.64 -10.52 21.67
N PRO A 235 -4.87 -11.21 22.51
CA PRO A 235 -5.37 -11.71 23.79
C PRO A 235 -5.98 -10.59 24.65
N GLU A 236 -6.98 -10.92 25.44
CA GLU A 236 -7.50 -9.97 26.44
C GLU A 236 -6.37 -9.52 27.37
N ASN A 237 -6.26 -8.20 27.59
CA ASN A 237 -5.16 -7.59 28.35
C ASN A 237 -3.76 -7.83 27.75
N ALA A 238 -3.65 -8.07 26.44
CA ALA A 238 -2.38 -8.15 25.75
C ALA A 238 -1.51 -6.93 26.10
N ARG A 239 -0.28 -7.21 26.58
CA ARG A 239 0.67 -6.16 26.89
C ARG A 239 1.02 -5.41 25.61
N LEU A 240 1.06 -4.08 25.70
CA LEU A 240 1.58 -3.26 24.63
C LEU A 240 3.03 -3.65 24.35
N ALA A 241 3.40 -3.74 23.06
CA ALA A 241 4.70 -4.25 22.65
C ALA A 241 5.83 -3.36 23.22
N PRO A 242 6.87 -3.96 23.84
CA PRO A 242 8.00 -3.19 24.37
C PRO A 242 8.86 -2.54 23.27
N ASN A 243 8.75 -3.03 22.04
CA ASN A 243 9.42 -2.49 20.85
C ASN A 243 8.38 -1.92 19.88
N PHE A 244 7.62 -0.91 20.32
CA PHE A 244 6.57 -0.30 19.51
C PHE A 244 7.14 0.37 18.26
N SER A 245 6.53 0.09 17.09
CA SER A 245 6.76 0.82 15.85
C SER A 245 5.47 0.90 15.05
N LEU A 246 5.30 2.01 14.33
CA LEU A 246 4.24 2.17 13.34
C LEU A 246 4.61 1.58 11.98
N ARG A 247 5.86 1.15 11.79
CA ARG A 247 6.29 0.41 10.61
C ARG A 247 5.81 -1.03 10.73
N ASN A 248 5.14 -1.54 9.71
CA ASN A 248 4.47 -2.85 9.75
C ASN A 248 3.50 -2.96 10.94
N PHE A 249 2.77 -1.88 11.25
CA PHE A 249 1.85 -1.88 12.37
C PHE A 249 0.68 -2.84 12.12
N ASN A 250 0.55 -3.85 12.97
CA ASN A 250 -0.52 -4.83 12.89
C ASN A 250 -1.78 -4.27 13.55
N LEU A 251 -2.78 -3.92 12.75
CA LEU A 251 -4.09 -3.46 13.21
C LEU A 251 -5.04 -4.68 13.29
N CYS A 252 -5.08 -5.30 14.46
CA CYS A 252 -5.90 -6.48 14.75
C CYS A 252 -7.39 -6.15 14.87
N LEU A 253 -8.23 -7.19 14.74
CA LEU A 253 -9.69 -7.05 14.77
C LEU A 253 -10.21 -6.35 16.03
N ASP A 254 -9.69 -6.70 17.22
CA ASP A 254 -10.09 -6.05 18.48
C ASP A 254 -9.82 -4.53 18.45
N GLN A 255 -8.66 -4.11 17.93
CA GLN A 255 -8.32 -2.70 17.78
C GLN A 255 -9.26 -1.99 16.79
N MET A 256 -9.60 -2.64 15.68
CA MET A 256 -10.54 -2.08 14.72
C MET A 256 -11.93 -1.89 15.33
N LEU A 257 -12.36 -2.79 16.23
CA LEU A 257 -13.64 -2.68 16.93
C LEU A 257 -13.62 -1.58 17.98
N ASP A 258 -12.54 -1.45 18.75
CA ASP A 258 -12.34 -0.36 19.71
C ASP A 258 -12.41 1.01 19.02
N LEU A 259 -11.82 1.08 17.83
CA LEU A 259 -11.83 2.25 16.95
C LEU A 259 -13.14 2.41 16.15
N LYS A 260 -14.08 1.46 16.27
CA LYS A 260 -15.36 1.43 15.55
C LYS A 260 -15.21 1.54 14.03
N LEU A 261 -14.19 0.88 13.49
CA LEU A 261 -13.92 0.80 12.05
C LEU A 261 -14.90 -0.16 11.37
N PRO A 262 -15.18 0.02 10.07
CA PRO A 262 -16.21 -0.73 9.37
C PRO A 262 -15.69 -2.11 8.93
N VAL A 263 -15.46 -3.02 9.88
CA VAL A 263 -14.83 -4.34 9.65
C VAL A 263 -15.57 -5.23 8.64
N ASN A 264 -16.91 -5.17 8.59
CA ASN A 264 -17.71 -5.89 7.58
C ASN A 264 -17.47 -5.32 6.17
N TYR A 265 -17.29 -4.01 6.05
CA TYR A 265 -16.94 -3.36 4.78
C TYR A 265 -15.53 -3.77 4.34
N TYR A 266 -14.55 -3.76 5.25
CA TYR A 266 -13.20 -4.23 4.94
C TYR A 266 -13.20 -5.69 4.49
N ALA A 267 -13.95 -6.57 5.16
CA ALA A 267 -14.13 -7.95 4.75
C ALA A 267 -14.73 -8.07 3.35
N SER A 268 -15.80 -7.31 3.07
CA SER A 268 -16.41 -7.27 1.74
C SER A 268 -15.40 -6.83 0.67
N ALA A 269 -14.65 -5.75 0.92
CA ALA A 269 -13.67 -5.22 -0.01
C ALA A 269 -12.50 -6.20 -0.25
N MET A 270 -12.04 -6.90 0.79
CA MET A 270 -11.03 -7.97 0.67
C MET A 270 -11.54 -9.16 -0.13
N GLY A 271 -12.80 -9.54 0.03
CA GLY A 271 -13.42 -10.62 -0.75
C GLY A 271 -13.45 -10.29 -2.24
N GLU A 272 -13.90 -9.09 -2.61
CA GLU A 272 -13.88 -8.64 -4.01
C GLU A 272 -12.45 -8.59 -4.57
N ALA A 273 -11.51 -8.02 -3.81
CA ALA A 273 -10.12 -7.92 -4.22
C ALA A 273 -9.51 -9.30 -4.48
N LEU A 274 -9.71 -10.26 -3.56
CA LEU A 274 -9.18 -11.61 -3.72
C LEU A 274 -9.81 -12.35 -4.91
N ALA A 275 -11.10 -12.11 -5.19
CA ALA A 275 -11.75 -12.66 -6.37
C ALA A 275 -11.14 -12.11 -7.68
N VAL A 276 -10.80 -10.82 -7.74
CA VAL A 276 -10.07 -10.24 -8.88
C VAL A 276 -8.67 -10.86 -9.00
N ILE A 277 -7.93 -10.97 -7.89
CA ILE A 277 -6.59 -11.57 -7.87
C ILE A 277 -6.63 -13.01 -8.39
N HIS A 278 -7.54 -13.84 -7.87
CA HIS A 278 -7.69 -15.22 -8.31
C HIS A 278 -8.14 -15.28 -9.77
N TRP A 279 -9.29 -14.72 -10.11
CA TRP A 279 -10.02 -15.12 -11.32
C TRP A 279 -9.81 -14.20 -12.52
N GLN A 280 -9.50 -12.93 -12.28
CA GLN A 280 -9.18 -11.98 -13.34
C GLN A 280 -7.68 -11.92 -13.62
N ALA A 281 -6.86 -11.82 -12.58
CA ALA A 281 -5.41 -11.71 -12.72
C ALA A 281 -4.72 -13.09 -12.84
N ASN A 282 -5.42 -14.18 -12.50
CA ASN A 282 -4.89 -15.54 -12.46
C ASN A 282 -3.65 -15.65 -11.56
N VAL A 283 -3.76 -15.08 -10.35
CA VAL A 283 -2.70 -15.08 -9.32
C VAL A 283 -3.26 -15.73 -8.05
N ASP A 284 -2.44 -16.51 -7.34
CA ASP A 284 -2.87 -17.22 -6.13
C ASP A 284 -3.00 -16.34 -4.88
N GLY A 285 -2.41 -15.15 -4.89
CA GLY A 285 -2.42 -14.24 -3.75
C GLY A 285 -1.55 -14.70 -2.58
N TYR A 286 -0.56 -15.57 -2.81
CA TYR A 286 0.35 -16.01 -1.75
C TYR A 286 1.26 -14.86 -1.28
N ASP A 287 1.28 -14.66 0.04
CA ASP A 287 2.00 -13.62 0.81
C ASP A 287 1.62 -12.17 0.49
N ILE A 288 0.46 -11.91 -0.11
CA ILE A 288 -0.03 -10.53 -0.31
C ILE A 288 -0.37 -9.85 1.01
N GLU A 289 -0.12 -8.55 1.08
CA GLU A 289 -0.41 -7.72 2.25
C GLU A 289 -1.56 -6.74 1.99
N PHE A 290 -2.54 -6.71 2.91
CA PHE A 290 -3.59 -5.69 2.92
C PHE A 290 -3.30 -4.62 3.97
N VAL A 291 -3.25 -3.35 3.53
CA VAL A 291 -2.89 -2.22 4.39
C VAL A 291 -3.86 -1.05 4.27
N LEU A 292 -3.95 -0.25 5.33
CA LEU A 292 -4.45 1.12 5.27
C LEU A 292 -3.29 2.06 5.01
N GLY A 293 -3.44 2.88 3.97
CA GLY A 293 -2.57 3.98 3.62
C GLY A 293 -3.40 5.15 3.11
N THR A 294 -2.76 6.26 2.77
CA THR A 294 -3.46 7.45 2.25
C THR A 294 -3.57 7.39 0.72
N ASP A 295 -4.76 7.66 0.21
CA ASP A 295 -5.06 7.87 -1.21
C ASP A 295 -5.28 9.37 -1.47
N GLU A 296 -4.85 9.83 -2.65
CA GLU A 296 -5.07 11.19 -3.10
C GLU A 296 -6.29 11.19 -4.03
N LEU A 297 -7.42 11.72 -3.56
CA LEU A 297 -8.55 11.95 -4.43
C LEU A 297 -8.36 13.30 -5.15
N PRO A 298 -8.45 13.34 -6.49
CA PRO A 298 -8.53 14.62 -7.20
C PRO A 298 -9.76 15.38 -6.71
N ALA A 299 -9.59 16.63 -6.29
CA ALA A 299 -10.72 17.54 -6.11
C ALA A 299 -11.27 17.86 -7.51
N ASP A 300 -12.40 17.23 -7.85
CA ASP A 300 -13.20 17.50 -9.04
C ASP A 300 -12.41 17.71 -10.34
N SER A 301 -11.89 16.64 -10.95
CA SER A 301 -11.48 16.69 -12.36
C SER A 301 -11.93 15.45 -13.16
N PRO A 302 -12.43 15.62 -14.41
CA PRO A 302 -12.83 14.53 -15.30
C PRO A 302 -11.66 13.92 -16.09
N GLU A 303 -10.41 14.28 -15.80
CA GLU A 303 -9.28 13.90 -16.65
C GLU A 303 -8.61 12.61 -16.17
N GLN A 304 -8.69 11.59 -17.02
CA GLN A 304 -8.04 10.29 -16.81
C GLN A 304 -6.51 10.48 -16.88
N PRO A 305 -5.75 10.07 -15.83
CA PRO A 305 -4.30 10.07 -15.92
C PRO A 305 -3.83 9.07 -17.00
N VAL A 306 -2.74 9.42 -17.67
CA VAL A 306 -2.14 8.71 -18.80
C VAL A 306 -2.06 7.20 -18.55
N ARG A 307 -2.79 6.43 -19.37
CA ARG A 307 -2.79 4.97 -19.39
C ARG A 307 -1.44 4.43 -19.86
N THR A 308 -0.70 3.76 -18.99
CA THR A 308 0.45 2.94 -19.40
C THR A 308 -0.08 1.76 -20.23
N ARG A 309 0.09 1.81 -21.56
CA ARG A 309 -0.29 0.71 -22.47
C ARG A 309 0.82 -0.34 -22.50
N LEU A 310 0.96 -1.13 -21.45
CA LEU A 310 1.69 -2.40 -21.52
C LEU A 310 0.64 -3.49 -21.48
N THR A 311 0.47 -4.26 -22.54
CA THR A 311 -0.45 -5.42 -22.49
C THR A 311 0.29 -6.60 -21.87
N SER A 312 -0.36 -7.37 -20.98
CA SER A 312 0.22 -8.54 -20.31
C SER A 312 0.80 -9.58 -21.30
N VAL A 313 0.21 -9.67 -22.49
CA VAL A 313 0.64 -10.57 -23.57
C VAL A 313 2.01 -10.20 -24.16
N GLU A 314 2.40 -8.92 -24.13
CA GLU A 314 3.71 -8.48 -24.66
C GLU A 314 4.88 -8.78 -23.71
N ALA A 315 4.59 -8.98 -22.42
CA ALA A 315 5.59 -9.29 -21.38
C ALA A 315 5.96 -10.79 -21.32
N GLU A 316 5.10 -11.70 -21.80
CA GLU A 316 5.27 -13.15 -21.65
C GLU A 316 6.20 -13.81 -22.69
N GLY A 317 6.72 -13.06 -23.67
CA GLY A 317 7.58 -13.61 -24.72
C GLY A 317 8.68 -12.68 -25.23
N ARG A 318 8.84 -11.49 -24.64
CA ARG A 318 9.88 -10.52 -25.00
C ARG A 318 10.55 -10.05 -23.72
N ALA A 319 11.88 -9.92 -23.73
CA ALA A 319 12.52 -8.99 -22.81
C ALA A 319 11.74 -7.68 -22.91
N PRO A 320 11.25 -7.11 -21.79
CA PRO A 320 10.34 -5.98 -21.84
C PRO A 320 10.93 -4.93 -22.77
N ILE A 321 10.12 -4.33 -23.65
CA ILE A 321 10.56 -3.17 -24.41
C ILE A 321 10.81 -2.09 -23.36
N ILE A 322 12.07 -2.01 -22.93
CA ILE A 322 12.59 -0.98 -22.05
C ILE A 322 12.44 0.29 -22.86
N SER A 323 11.45 1.13 -22.53
CA SER A 323 11.52 2.52 -22.94
C SER A 323 12.67 3.14 -22.13
N THR A 324 13.87 3.01 -22.66
CA THR A 324 15.13 3.59 -22.18
C THR A 324 15.24 5.08 -22.45
N THR A 325 14.23 5.69 -23.07
CA THR A 325 14.08 7.14 -22.91
C THR A 325 13.61 7.34 -21.49
N ALA A 326 14.52 7.78 -20.61
CA ALA A 326 14.21 8.36 -19.33
C ALA A 326 12.83 9.01 -19.43
N ILE A 327 11.78 8.33 -18.94
CA ILE A 327 10.58 9.05 -18.53
C ILE A 327 11.20 10.08 -17.60
N PRO A 328 11.14 11.37 -17.91
CA PRO A 328 11.71 12.32 -17.01
C PRO A 328 10.77 12.24 -15.82
N LEU A 329 11.13 11.42 -14.84
CA LEU A 329 10.52 11.40 -13.51
C LEU A 329 10.67 12.79 -12.89
N ASP A 330 11.57 13.62 -13.44
CA ASP A 330 11.73 15.04 -13.22
C ASP A 330 10.80 15.99 -14.02
N THR A 331 10.11 15.55 -15.09
CA THR A 331 9.10 16.37 -15.81
C THR A 331 7.67 16.08 -15.37
N THR A 332 7.47 15.33 -14.29
CA THR A 332 6.22 15.48 -13.55
C THR A 332 6.20 16.92 -13.06
N VAL A 333 5.26 17.71 -13.59
CA VAL A 333 4.93 19.06 -13.12
C VAL A 333 4.96 19.00 -11.59
N PRO A 334 5.64 19.93 -10.88
CA PRO A 334 5.49 20.01 -9.43
C PRO A 334 4.01 19.91 -9.16
N ALA A 335 3.60 18.91 -8.37
CA ALA A 335 2.21 18.63 -8.07
C ALA A 335 1.46 19.95 -7.98
N GLU A 336 0.65 20.29 -8.99
CA GLU A 336 -0.17 21.48 -8.90
C GLU A 336 -0.92 21.33 -7.59
N ILE A 337 -0.83 22.37 -6.75
CA ILE A 337 -1.49 22.44 -5.44
C ILE A 337 -2.98 22.61 -5.71
N GLN A 338 -3.59 21.64 -6.39
CA GLN A 338 -5.00 21.35 -6.25
C GLN A 338 -5.17 20.82 -4.83
N GLU A 339 -6.21 21.28 -4.15
CA GLU A 339 -6.59 20.80 -2.82
C GLU A 339 -6.79 19.28 -2.88
N ARG A 340 -5.74 18.51 -2.56
CA ARG A 340 -5.79 17.05 -2.56
C ARG A 340 -6.57 16.63 -1.33
N LYS A 341 -7.71 15.97 -1.53
CA LYS A 341 -8.43 15.32 -0.42
C LYS A 341 -7.67 14.04 -0.07
N LEU A 342 -6.99 14.06 1.07
CA LEU A 342 -6.33 12.89 1.64
C LEU A 342 -7.36 12.05 2.40
N GLN A 343 -7.48 10.79 2.02
CA GLN A 343 -8.35 9.83 2.70
C GLN A 343 -7.61 8.52 2.92
N ALA A 344 -7.85 7.88 4.08
CA ALA A 344 -7.35 6.53 4.27
C ALA A 344 -8.13 5.55 3.38
N SER A 345 -7.39 4.74 2.62
CA SER A 345 -7.92 3.73 1.73
C SER A 345 -7.23 2.40 1.98
N MET A 346 -7.91 1.32 1.60
CA MET A 346 -7.32 -0.02 1.61
C MET A 346 -6.47 -0.23 0.36
N TRP A 347 -5.30 -0.82 0.54
CA TRP A 347 -4.37 -1.17 -0.53
C TRP A 347 -3.98 -2.64 -0.40
N VAL A 348 -3.65 -3.26 -1.53
CA VAL A 348 -2.99 -4.57 -1.59
C VAL A 348 -1.62 -4.43 -2.25
N LEU A 349 -0.60 -5.05 -1.65
CA LEU A 349 0.80 -5.00 -2.09
C LEU A 349 1.56 -6.29 -1.74
N ASP A 350 2.85 -6.30 -2.08
CA ASP A 350 3.81 -7.41 -1.91
C ASP A 350 3.42 -8.68 -2.69
N PHE A 351 3.77 -8.72 -3.97
CA PHE A 351 3.44 -9.84 -4.86
C PHE A 351 4.64 -10.76 -5.13
N ASN A 352 5.69 -10.65 -4.30
CA ASN A 352 6.99 -11.32 -4.49
C ASN A 352 6.93 -12.85 -4.40
N LEU A 353 5.98 -13.42 -3.65
CA LEU A 353 5.80 -14.86 -3.51
C LEU A 353 4.54 -15.40 -4.20
N CYS A 354 3.80 -14.54 -4.91
CA CYS A 354 2.63 -14.94 -5.67
C CYS A 354 3.02 -15.85 -6.85
N ASN A 355 2.23 -16.90 -7.06
CA ASN A 355 2.30 -17.69 -8.28
C ASN A 355 1.17 -17.31 -9.22
N ARG A 356 1.53 -17.19 -10.50
CA ARG A 356 0.55 -17.04 -11.59
C ARG A 356 0.11 -18.42 -12.05
N TRP A 357 -1.17 -18.58 -12.34
CA TRP A 357 -1.74 -19.77 -12.94
C TRP A 357 -2.36 -19.42 -14.30
N ASN A 358 -2.71 -20.43 -15.08
CA ASN A 358 -3.43 -20.23 -16.34
C ASN A 358 -4.70 -21.07 -16.36
N GLU A 359 -5.67 -20.65 -17.17
CA GLU A 359 -6.99 -21.27 -17.17
C GLU A 359 -6.97 -22.77 -17.49
N TRP A 360 -5.95 -23.24 -18.21
CA TRP A 360 -5.75 -24.66 -18.47
C TRP A 360 -5.62 -25.50 -17.20
N ILE A 361 -4.90 -25.02 -16.19
CA ILE A 361 -4.81 -25.69 -14.89
C ILE A 361 -6.20 -25.75 -14.25
N GLY A 362 -6.96 -24.65 -14.32
CA GLY A 362 -8.28 -24.55 -13.70
C GLY A 362 -9.31 -25.58 -14.19
N TRP A 363 -9.23 -26.04 -15.45
CA TRP A 363 -10.15 -27.08 -15.94
C TRP A 363 -9.53 -28.47 -16.10
N GLN A 364 -8.21 -28.61 -16.13
CA GLN A 364 -7.56 -29.94 -16.19
C GLN A 364 -7.23 -30.51 -14.81
N GLN A 365 -6.87 -29.64 -13.87
CA GLN A 365 -6.45 -29.99 -12.51
C GLN A 365 -7.10 -29.03 -11.50
N PRO A 366 -8.45 -28.96 -11.46
CA PRO A 366 -9.17 -28.01 -10.61
C PRO A 366 -8.81 -28.17 -9.13
N ASP A 367 -8.68 -29.42 -8.65
CA ASP A 367 -8.35 -29.70 -7.26
C ASP A 367 -6.96 -29.19 -6.86
N VAL A 368 -5.97 -29.30 -7.75
CA VAL A 368 -4.61 -28.80 -7.52
C VAL A 368 -4.60 -27.27 -7.44
N LEU A 369 -5.33 -26.60 -8.34
CA LEU A 369 -5.47 -25.15 -8.28
C LEU A 369 -6.17 -24.73 -6.98
N VAL A 370 -7.30 -25.35 -6.65
CA VAL A 370 -8.05 -25.04 -5.43
C VAL A 370 -7.19 -25.26 -4.18
N GLU A 371 -6.43 -26.36 -4.11
CA GLU A 371 -5.49 -26.62 -3.00
C GLU A 371 -4.45 -25.50 -2.88
N GLN A 372 -3.86 -25.05 -3.99
CA GLN A 372 -2.91 -23.94 -4.01
C GLN A 372 -3.54 -22.63 -3.50
N LEU A 373 -4.74 -22.29 -3.97
CA LEU A 373 -5.45 -21.08 -3.55
C LEU A 373 -5.81 -21.13 -2.05
N VAL A 374 -6.28 -22.29 -1.56
CA VAL A 374 -6.56 -22.51 -0.14
C VAL A 374 -5.27 -22.42 0.69
N LEU A 375 -4.16 -22.94 0.17
CA LEU A 375 -2.86 -22.80 0.82
C LEU A 375 -2.50 -21.31 0.97
N ALA A 376 -2.55 -20.52 -0.10
CA ALA A 376 -2.31 -19.08 -0.04
C ALA A 376 -3.23 -18.37 0.98
N PHE A 377 -4.52 -18.65 0.96
CA PHE A 377 -5.48 -18.06 1.90
C PHE A 377 -5.11 -18.28 3.39
N PHE A 378 -4.62 -19.46 3.76
CA PHE A 378 -4.30 -19.78 5.15
C PHE A 378 -2.85 -19.49 5.55
N GLU A 379 -1.92 -19.54 4.60
CA GLU A 379 -0.49 -19.36 4.84
C GLU A 379 -0.07 -17.88 4.88
N ASN A 380 -0.87 -16.99 4.29
CA ASN A 380 -0.72 -15.55 4.51
C ASN A 380 -0.84 -15.21 6.00
N ASP A 381 -0.34 -14.03 6.35
CA ASP A 381 -0.68 -13.39 7.63
C ASP A 381 -2.21 -13.25 7.76
N PRO A 382 -2.76 -13.07 8.97
CA PRO A 382 -4.19 -13.23 9.24
C PRO A 382 -5.05 -12.03 8.76
N TYR A 383 -4.86 -11.62 7.51
CA TYR A 383 -5.63 -10.59 6.82
C TYR A 383 -7.09 -11.00 6.68
N TYR A 384 -7.34 -12.20 6.18
CA TYR A 384 -8.70 -12.68 5.89
C TYR A 384 -9.44 -13.13 7.15
N PRO A 385 -10.77 -12.90 7.25
CA PRO A 385 -11.57 -13.53 8.28
C PRO A 385 -11.54 -15.06 8.14
N ARG A 386 -11.60 -15.76 9.27
CA ARG A 386 -11.62 -17.22 9.30
C ARG A 386 -13.06 -17.74 9.19
N PRO A 387 -13.33 -18.79 8.42
CA PRO A 387 -14.63 -19.45 8.44
C PRO A 387 -14.90 -20.11 9.79
N LEU A 388 -16.16 -20.41 10.10
CA LEU A 388 -16.57 -21.19 11.28
C LEU A 388 -16.14 -20.63 12.65
N MET A 389 -15.69 -19.38 12.72
CA MET A 389 -15.41 -18.71 13.98
C MET A 389 -16.68 -18.59 14.83
N GLU A 390 -16.54 -18.83 16.13
CA GLU A 390 -17.59 -18.59 17.11
C GLU A 390 -17.81 -17.07 17.29
N GLY A 391 -19.07 -16.65 17.47
CA GLY A 391 -19.45 -15.25 17.64
C GLY A 391 -20.20 -14.66 16.45
N GLU A 392 -21.25 -13.88 16.74
CA GLU A 392 -22.09 -13.26 15.69
C GLU A 392 -21.31 -12.29 14.80
N LEU A 393 -20.34 -11.58 15.37
CA LEU A 393 -19.52 -10.62 14.65
C LEU A 393 -18.57 -11.34 13.67
N GLU A 394 -17.83 -12.33 14.12
CA GLU A 394 -16.89 -13.08 13.30
C GLU A 394 -17.62 -13.79 12.15
N GLN A 395 -18.80 -14.36 12.42
CA GLN A 395 -19.68 -14.91 11.39
C GLN A 395 -20.12 -13.84 10.40
N SER A 396 -20.50 -12.65 10.87
CA SER A 396 -20.86 -11.52 10.00
C SER A 396 -19.69 -11.09 9.09
N ILE A 397 -18.48 -11.01 9.62
CA ILE A 397 -17.28 -10.61 8.86
C ILE A 397 -16.94 -11.69 7.82
N TRP A 398 -16.96 -12.97 8.20
CA TRP A 398 -16.78 -14.08 7.25
C TRP A 398 -17.85 -14.04 6.15
N ASN A 399 -19.12 -13.88 6.50
CA ASN A 399 -20.22 -13.82 5.53
C ASN A 399 -20.04 -12.64 4.56
N SER A 400 -19.63 -11.47 5.07
CA SER A 400 -19.36 -10.29 4.24
C SER A 400 -18.26 -10.56 3.22
N PHE A 401 -17.16 -11.18 3.64
CA PHE A 401 -16.06 -11.59 2.76
C PHE A 401 -16.49 -12.66 1.75
N HIS A 402 -17.16 -13.70 2.23
CA HIS A 402 -17.54 -14.86 1.44
C HIS A 402 -18.55 -14.49 0.34
N THR A 403 -19.59 -13.74 0.68
CA THR A 403 -20.59 -13.28 -0.29
C THR A 403 -19.96 -12.38 -1.35
N SER A 404 -19.16 -11.38 -0.95
CA SER A 404 -18.55 -10.46 -1.92
C SER A 404 -17.52 -11.15 -2.82
N TYR A 405 -16.76 -12.11 -2.27
CA TYR A 405 -15.84 -12.95 -3.03
C TYR A 405 -16.58 -13.74 -4.11
N LEU A 406 -17.64 -14.47 -3.74
CA LEU A 406 -18.39 -15.28 -4.69
C LEU A 406 -19.10 -14.42 -5.73
N ASP A 407 -19.76 -13.34 -5.31
CA ASP A 407 -20.47 -12.43 -6.23
C ASP A 407 -19.51 -11.84 -7.27
N LYS A 408 -18.34 -11.37 -6.83
CA LYS A 408 -17.30 -10.84 -7.73
C LYS A 408 -16.71 -11.92 -8.63
N ALA A 409 -16.46 -13.11 -8.10
CA ALA A 409 -15.94 -14.22 -8.89
C ALA A 409 -16.93 -14.69 -9.98
N ILE A 410 -18.22 -14.73 -9.65
CA ILE A 410 -19.30 -15.01 -10.61
C ILE A 410 -19.33 -13.93 -11.69
N GLU A 411 -19.28 -12.64 -11.32
CA GLU A 411 -19.21 -11.53 -12.28
C GLU A 411 -18.06 -11.73 -13.28
N ILE A 412 -16.85 -12.04 -12.78
CA ILE A 412 -15.65 -12.23 -13.60
C ILE A 412 -15.78 -13.45 -14.52
N LEU A 413 -16.10 -14.63 -13.96
CA LEU A 413 -16.07 -15.89 -14.72
C LEU A 413 -17.29 -16.11 -15.62
N HIS A 414 -18.34 -15.29 -15.48
CA HIS A 414 -19.46 -15.23 -16.42
C HIS A 414 -19.27 -14.18 -17.52
N ALA A 415 -18.23 -13.34 -17.45
CA ALA A 415 -17.93 -12.37 -18.48
C ALA A 415 -17.55 -13.04 -19.82
N ALA A 416 -17.76 -12.32 -20.92
CA ALA A 416 -17.40 -12.80 -22.24
C ALA A 416 -15.88 -13.07 -22.34
N GLY A 417 -15.51 -14.22 -22.89
CA GLY A 417 -14.11 -14.63 -23.06
C GLY A 417 -13.56 -15.55 -21.97
N LYS A 418 -14.26 -15.72 -20.84
CA LYS A 418 -13.89 -16.70 -19.80
C LYS A 418 -14.49 -18.08 -20.10
N ASP A 419 -13.70 -19.12 -19.86
CA ASP A 419 -14.14 -20.51 -20.08
C ASP A 419 -15.21 -20.92 -19.05
N VAL A 420 -16.33 -21.48 -19.55
CA VAL A 420 -17.46 -21.91 -18.72
C VAL A 420 -17.07 -22.95 -17.66
N ARG A 421 -16.03 -23.74 -17.93
CA ARG A 421 -15.53 -24.78 -17.01
C ARG A 421 -14.95 -24.18 -15.74
N LEU A 422 -14.54 -22.91 -15.73
CA LEU A 422 -13.97 -22.28 -14.54
C LEU A 422 -15.03 -21.86 -13.51
N ARG A 423 -16.30 -21.76 -13.91
CA ARG A 423 -17.37 -21.10 -13.12
C ARG A 423 -17.68 -21.74 -11.77
N HIS A 424 -17.33 -23.02 -11.60
CA HIS A 424 -17.56 -23.73 -10.35
C HIS A 424 -16.39 -23.60 -9.34
N LEU A 425 -15.22 -23.16 -9.80
CA LEU A 425 -14.00 -23.08 -8.99
C LEU A 425 -14.10 -22.13 -7.78
N PRO A 426 -14.76 -20.95 -7.86
CA PRO A 426 -14.91 -20.08 -6.69
C PRO A 426 -15.67 -20.76 -5.55
N GLY A 427 -16.71 -21.52 -5.88
CA GLY A 427 -17.46 -22.32 -4.90
C GLY A 427 -16.59 -23.42 -4.28
N MET A 428 -15.86 -24.17 -5.12
CA MET A 428 -14.91 -25.18 -4.63
C MET A 428 -13.86 -24.60 -3.68
N PHE A 429 -13.30 -23.43 -4.01
CA PHE A 429 -12.35 -22.73 -3.14
C PHE A 429 -12.98 -22.35 -1.80
N ALA A 430 -14.16 -21.73 -1.80
CA ALA A 430 -14.85 -21.35 -0.58
C ALA A 430 -15.18 -22.56 0.31
N ASP A 431 -15.72 -23.63 -0.28
CA ASP A 431 -16.05 -24.88 0.41
C ASP A 431 -14.78 -25.55 0.97
N ALA A 432 -13.68 -25.56 0.21
CA ALA A 432 -12.41 -26.11 0.66
C ALA A 432 -11.79 -25.29 1.80
N CYS A 433 -11.96 -23.96 1.82
CA CYS A 433 -11.57 -23.14 2.97
C CYS A 433 -12.34 -23.51 4.24
N ILE A 434 -13.66 -23.70 4.12
CA ILE A 434 -14.51 -24.12 5.25
C ILE A 434 -14.14 -25.53 5.72
N ALA A 435 -13.89 -26.46 4.78
CA ALA A 435 -13.50 -27.83 5.09
C ALA A 435 -12.15 -27.91 5.82
N ARG A 436 -11.15 -27.14 5.35
CA ARG A 436 -9.83 -27.07 6.01
C ARG A 436 -9.94 -26.56 7.44
N GLU A 437 -10.77 -25.55 7.68
CA GLU A 437 -10.96 -25.01 9.02
C GLU A 437 -11.73 -25.97 9.93
N ARG A 438 -12.78 -26.62 9.41
CA ARG A 438 -13.52 -27.66 10.14
C ARG A 438 -12.58 -28.79 10.60
N ALA A 439 -11.72 -29.27 9.71
CA ALA A 439 -10.75 -30.32 10.03
C ALA A 439 -9.77 -29.89 11.15
N LYS A 440 -9.40 -28.60 11.23
CA LYS A 440 -8.57 -28.08 12.32
C LYS A 440 -9.30 -28.05 13.66
N ILE A 441 -10.57 -27.63 13.65
CA ILE A 441 -11.43 -27.61 14.84
C ILE A 441 -11.62 -29.03 15.37
N GLU A 442 -11.92 -29.98 14.48
CA GLU A 442 -12.08 -31.41 14.82
C GLU A 442 -10.79 -32.05 15.33
N ALA A 443 -9.62 -31.50 14.96
CA ALA A 443 -8.30 -31.92 15.45
C ALA A 443 -7.85 -31.16 16.72
N ASP A 444 -8.76 -30.50 17.44
CA ASP A 444 -8.51 -29.71 18.66
C ASP A 444 -7.40 -28.64 18.52
N SER A 445 -7.09 -28.23 17.29
CA SER A 445 -6.06 -27.22 16.99
C SER A 445 -6.59 -25.78 17.05
N GLY A 446 -7.91 -25.63 17.30
CA GLY A 446 -8.64 -24.37 17.23
C GLY A 446 -8.49 -23.69 15.87
N HIS A 447 -8.71 -22.37 15.83
CA HIS A 447 -8.64 -21.57 14.60
C HIS A 447 -7.21 -21.21 14.16
N GLY A 448 -6.20 -21.79 14.81
CA GLY A 448 -4.80 -21.49 14.56
C GLY A 448 -4.48 -20.01 14.80
N HIS A 449 -4.49 -19.57 16.06
CA HIS A 449 -3.87 -18.30 16.44
C HIS A 449 -2.38 -18.38 16.09
N ARG A 450 -1.98 -17.80 14.95
CA ARG A 450 -0.58 -17.50 14.67
C ARG A 450 -0.15 -16.33 15.56
N ASP A 451 0.00 -16.61 16.86
CA ASP A 451 0.54 -15.65 17.82
C ASP A 451 2.03 -15.37 17.60
N LEU A 452 2.68 -16.06 16.67
CA LEU A 452 4.14 -16.12 16.53
C LEU A 452 4.71 -15.67 15.18
N LYS A 453 3.91 -15.15 14.25
CA LYS A 453 4.47 -14.32 13.17
C LYS A 453 4.43 -12.87 13.66
N GLY A 454 5.57 -12.41 14.15
CA GLY A 454 5.84 -11.06 14.64
C GLY A 454 7.07 -10.49 13.96
#